data_AF-A0A316LSI0-F1
#
_entry.id   AF-A0A316LSI0-F1
#
_cell.length_a   1.000
_cell.length_b   1.000
_cell.length_c   1.000
_cell.angle_alpha   90.00
_cell.angle_beta   90.00
_cell.angle_gamma   90.00
#
_symmetry.space_group_name_H-M   'P 1'
#
loop_
_entity.id
_entity.type
_entity.pdbx_description
1 polymer ?
#
loop_
_entity_poly.entity_id
_entity_poly.type
_entity_poly.pdbx_seq_one_letter_code
_entity_poly.pdbx_strand_id
1 'polypeptide(L)'
;MQWERPLNKVLKRGVYLERQAAVPRYERNRNRMTFDETITARKSIRRYSDRPIPESDVEAILRAGLLAPSARNRQNLKFIVVRDPMLRDELVGACNGQSMVGEAPAFLAVCSTAGSIMPNGQPTAPIDAAIAMTYMLLKAAELGIGSCWIGNFSQQKMKSLLCVPDMAEVIAVSPLGYPAAEGNERVRKPFDEVVCFGRYRD
;
A
#
# COMPACT_ATOMS: atom_id res chain seq x y z
N MET A 1 -7.09 -36.16 35.03
CA MET A 1 -7.94 -35.59 33.96
C MET A 1 -7.28 -34.29 33.51
N GLN A 2 -6.33 -34.41 32.58
CA GLN A 2 -5.58 -33.30 31.98
C GLN A 2 -5.71 -33.48 30.47
N TRP A 3 -6.30 -32.50 29.82
CA TRP A 3 -6.54 -32.45 28.39
C TRP A 3 -5.40 -31.63 27.77
N GLU A 4 -4.36 -32.30 27.27
CA GLU A 4 -3.36 -31.66 26.42
C GLU A 4 -3.84 -31.71 24.96
N ARG A 5 -4.00 -30.53 24.35
CA ARG A 5 -4.31 -30.40 22.92
C ARG A 5 -3.03 -30.56 22.10
N PRO A 6 -3.01 -31.36 21.02
CA PRO A 6 -1.86 -31.41 20.15
C PRO A 6 -1.77 -30.15 19.27
N LEU A 7 -0.70 -29.39 19.48
CA LEU A 7 -0.09 -28.51 18.49
C LEU A 7 0.34 -29.32 17.26
N ASN A 8 0.41 -28.64 16.11
CA ASN A 8 0.94 -29.07 14.81
C ASN A 8 -0.09 -29.53 13.77
N LYS A 9 -0.69 -28.56 13.08
CA LYS A 9 -0.93 -28.67 11.62
C LYS A 9 -0.02 -27.69 10.90
N VAL A 10 1.17 -28.20 10.57
CA VAL A 10 1.98 -27.96 9.37
C VAL A 10 1.55 -26.75 8.53
N LEU A 11 2.16 -25.58 8.81
CA LEU A 11 2.28 -24.52 7.83
C LEU A 11 3.20 -25.03 6.72
N LYS A 12 2.67 -25.22 5.51
CA LYS A 12 3.49 -25.53 4.33
C LYS A 12 4.40 -24.34 4.04
N ARG A 13 5.62 -24.38 4.58
CA ARG A 13 6.80 -23.68 4.04
C ARG A 13 7.09 -24.28 2.67
N GLY A 14 6.62 -23.64 1.61
CA GLY A 14 6.91 -24.05 0.25
C GLY A 14 6.62 -22.94 -0.74
N VAL A 15 7.64 -22.58 -1.52
CA VAL A 15 7.62 -21.64 -2.66
C VAL A 15 7.77 -20.14 -2.33
N TYR A 16 8.77 -19.77 -1.53
CA TYR A 16 9.34 -18.39 -1.55
C TYR A 16 10.87 -18.42 -1.35
N LEU A 17 11.54 -19.41 -1.94
CA LEU A 17 13.00 -19.44 -1.98
C LEU A 17 13.48 -19.29 -3.42
N GLU A 18 14.34 -18.29 -3.61
CA GLU A 18 15.19 -18.02 -4.77
C GLU A 18 14.52 -17.63 -6.08
N ARG A 19 14.16 -16.35 -6.17
CA ARG A 19 14.49 -15.56 -7.37
C ARG A 19 15.12 -14.26 -6.90
N GLN A 20 16.44 -14.11 -7.07
CA GLN A 20 16.98 -12.79 -7.36
C GLN A 20 16.38 -12.39 -8.70
N ALA A 21 15.18 -11.82 -8.66
CA ALA A 21 14.47 -11.44 -9.87
C ALA A 21 15.21 -10.25 -10.47
N ALA A 22 15.94 -10.49 -11.55
CA ALA A 22 16.32 -9.42 -12.47
C ALA A 22 15.09 -8.54 -12.72
N VAL A 23 15.23 -7.23 -12.58
CA VAL A 23 14.13 -6.29 -12.86
C VAL A 23 13.66 -6.55 -14.29
N PRO A 24 12.41 -6.98 -14.53
CA PRO A 24 11.94 -7.28 -15.86
C PRO A 24 12.15 -6.07 -16.78
N ARG A 25 12.70 -6.30 -17.96
CA ARG A 25 12.87 -5.26 -18.98
C ARG A 25 11.47 -4.72 -19.33
N TYR A 26 11.31 -3.40 -19.33
CA TYR A 26 10.02 -2.77 -19.63
C TYR A 26 9.60 -3.08 -21.08
N GLU A 27 8.56 -3.90 -21.26
CA GLU A 27 7.90 -4.08 -22.56
C GLU A 27 6.95 -2.90 -22.80
N ARG A 28 7.22 -2.11 -23.84
CA ARG A 28 6.37 -0.99 -24.28
C ARG A 28 5.02 -1.54 -24.78
N ASN A 29 4.00 -1.50 -23.93
CA ASN A 29 2.63 -1.76 -24.34
C ASN A 29 1.98 -0.42 -24.73
N ARG A 30 1.52 -0.29 -25.99
CA ARG A 30 0.99 0.97 -26.55
C ARG A 30 -0.34 1.43 -25.94
N ASN A 31 -1.02 0.57 -25.17
CA ASN A 31 -2.29 0.88 -24.50
C ASN A 31 -2.12 1.28 -23.02
N ARG A 32 -0.90 1.59 -22.56
CA ARG A 32 -0.66 2.06 -21.19
C ARG A 32 -0.79 3.56 -21.09
N MET A 33 -1.31 4.03 -19.96
CA MET A 33 -1.25 5.45 -19.60
C MET A 33 0.20 5.93 -19.66
N THR A 34 0.40 7.11 -20.21
CA THR A 34 1.59 7.90 -20.00
C THR A 34 1.75 8.24 -18.51
N PHE A 35 2.94 8.71 -18.14
CA PHE A 35 3.16 9.15 -16.77
C PHE A 35 2.23 10.30 -16.38
N ASP A 36 2.05 11.29 -17.26
CA ASP A 36 1.19 12.46 -17.02
C ASP A 36 -0.28 12.07 -16.86
N GLU A 37 -0.76 11.15 -17.69
CA GLU A 37 -2.09 10.56 -17.52
C GLU A 37 -2.21 9.82 -16.18
N THR A 38 -1.19 9.06 -15.79
CA THR A 38 -1.20 8.28 -14.54
C THR A 38 -1.27 9.19 -13.30
N ILE A 39 -0.43 10.22 -13.21
CA ILE A 39 -0.41 11.14 -12.07
C ILE A 39 -1.71 11.95 -11.98
N THR A 40 -2.32 12.25 -13.13
CA THR A 40 -3.60 12.98 -13.22
C THR A 40 -4.78 12.08 -12.87
N ALA A 41 -4.81 10.86 -13.40
CA ALA A 41 -5.88 9.89 -13.18
C ALA A 41 -5.92 9.35 -11.76
N ARG A 42 -4.76 9.25 -11.08
CA ARG A 42 -4.67 8.72 -9.71
C ARG A 42 -5.51 9.57 -8.76
N LYS A 43 -6.71 9.11 -8.41
CA LYS A 43 -7.60 9.71 -7.41
C LYS A 43 -7.97 8.75 -6.29
N SER A 44 -8.59 9.30 -5.22
CA SER A 44 -9.03 8.49 -4.09
C SER A 44 -10.35 7.82 -4.45
N ILE A 45 -10.31 6.51 -4.67
CA ILE A 45 -11.47 5.70 -4.98
C ILE A 45 -12.02 5.11 -3.68
N ARG A 46 -13.31 5.27 -3.45
CA ARG A 46 -13.97 4.85 -2.19
C ARG A 46 -15.18 3.95 -2.43
N ARG A 47 -15.35 3.48 -3.67
CA ARG A 47 -16.38 2.56 -4.14
C ARG A 47 -15.76 1.66 -5.19
N TYR A 48 -15.96 0.37 -5.06
CA TYR A 48 -15.24 -0.65 -5.79
C TYR A 48 -16.21 -1.69 -6.35
N SER A 49 -15.92 -2.20 -7.55
CA SER A 49 -16.63 -3.37 -8.06
C SER A 49 -16.16 -4.64 -7.34
N ASP A 50 -16.98 -5.68 -7.38
CA ASP A 50 -16.65 -7.04 -6.94
C ASP A 50 -15.61 -7.75 -7.83
N ARG A 51 -15.28 -7.18 -9.01
CA ARG A 51 -14.29 -7.74 -9.93
C ARG A 51 -12.94 -8.00 -9.23
N PRO A 52 -12.43 -9.24 -9.23
CA PRO A 52 -11.15 -9.56 -8.61
C PRO A 52 -9.98 -8.94 -9.37
N ILE A 53 -8.94 -8.54 -8.63
CA ILE A 53 -7.67 -8.07 -9.22
C ILE A 53 -6.82 -9.28 -9.63
N PRO A 54 -6.34 -9.37 -10.88
CA PRO A 54 -5.40 -10.41 -11.30
C PRO A 54 -4.15 -10.46 -10.40
N GLU A 55 -3.61 -11.66 -10.17
CA GLU A 55 -2.39 -11.83 -9.36
C GLU A 55 -1.20 -11.09 -9.98
N SER A 56 -1.08 -11.10 -11.31
CA SER A 56 -0.05 -10.37 -12.05
C SER A 56 -0.09 -8.86 -11.78
N ASP A 57 -1.29 -8.30 -11.61
CA ASP A 57 -1.46 -6.87 -11.38
C ASP A 57 -1.09 -6.49 -9.95
N VAL A 58 -1.46 -7.34 -8.97
CA VAL A 58 -1.01 -7.18 -7.58
C VAL A 58 0.51 -7.31 -7.48
N GLU A 59 1.11 -8.29 -8.16
CA GLU A 59 2.56 -8.45 -8.21
C GLU A 59 3.23 -7.21 -8.85
N ALA A 60 2.66 -6.70 -9.95
CA ALA A 60 3.18 -5.51 -10.61
C ALA A 60 3.12 -4.28 -9.69
N ILE A 61 2.04 -4.10 -8.93
CA ILE A 61 1.91 -3.06 -7.90
C ILE A 61 3.01 -3.21 -6.86
N LEU A 62 3.18 -4.39 -6.26
CA LEU A 62 4.19 -4.65 -5.24
C LEU A 62 5.62 -4.40 -5.78
N ARG A 63 5.91 -4.84 -7.01
CA ARG A 63 7.21 -4.60 -7.67
C ARG A 63 7.50 -3.11 -7.84
N ALA A 64 6.49 -2.28 -8.11
CA ALA A 64 6.68 -0.83 -8.14
C ALA A 64 7.10 -0.31 -6.75
N GLY A 65 6.48 -0.80 -5.68
CA GLY A 65 6.89 -0.47 -4.31
C GLY A 65 8.33 -0.89 -3.99
N LEU A 66 8.79 -2.04 -4.51
CA LEU A 66 10.17 -2.52 -4.32
C LEU A 66 11.23 -1.68 -5.07
N LEU A 67 10.82 -0.92 -6.09
CA LEU A 67 11.71 0.01 -6.80
C LEU A 67 11.85 1.36 -6.11
N ALA A 68 11.05 1.63 -5.07
CA ALA A 68 11.12 2.89 -4.35
C ALA A 68 12.46 3.04 -3.60
N PRO A 69 13.05 4.25 -3.58
CA PRO A 69 14.23 4.50 -2.78
C PRO A 69 13.91 4.33 -1.28
N SER A 70 14.90 3.85 -0.53
CA SER A 70 14.84 3.71 0.93
C SER A 70 16.10 4.33 1.55
N ALA A 71 15.98 4.89 2.75
CA ALA A 71 17.08 5.50 3.47
C ALA A 71 18.28 4.53 3.58
N ARG A 72 19.43 4.94 2.99
CA ARG A 72 20.65 4.11 2.89
C ARG A 72 20.42 2.73 2.25
N ASN A 73 19.38 2.60 1.42
CA ASN A 73 18.93 1.36 0.79
C ASN A 73 18.65 0.21 1.79
N ARG A 74 18.26 0.53 3.03
CA ARG A 74 18.03 -0.47 4.09
C ARG A 74 16.81 -1.34 3.85
N GLN A 75 15.82 -0.85 3.11
CA GLN A 75 14.62 -1.61 2.74
C GLN A 75 13.89 -2.19 3.97
N ASN A 76 13.78 -1.39 5.03
CA ASN A 76 13.15 -1.77 6.31
C ASN A 76 11.62 -1.77 6.23
N LEU A 77 11.06 -2.32 5.14
CA LEU A 77 9.64 -2.36 4.88
C LEU A 77 9.15 -3.80 4.70
N LYS A 78 7.91 -4.05 5.11
CA LYS A 78 7.15 -5.26 4.81
C LYS A 78 5.82 -4.87 4.21
N PHE A 79 5.42 -5.59 3.16
CA PHE A 79 4.16 -5.38 2.46
C PHE A 79 3.24 -6.55 2.77
N ILE A 80 2.02 -6.27 3.18
CA ILE A 80 0.98 -7.26 3.46
C ILE A 80 -0.16 -7.01 2.48
N VAL A 81 -0.52 -8.04 1.72
CA VAL A 81 -1.71 -8.03 0.85
C VAL A 81 -2.75 -8.96 1.44
N VAL A 82 -3.94 -8.44 1.68
CA VAL A 82 -5.09 -9.18 2.19
C VAL A 82 -6.14 -9.28 1.09
N ARG A 83 -6.49 -10.51 0.71
CA ARG A 83 -7.61 -10.81 -0.22
C ARG A 83 -8.77 -11.51 0.48
N ASP A 84 -8.51 -12.14 1.62
CA ASP A 84 -9.52 -12.87 2.40
C ASP A 84 -10.70 -11.96 2.75
N PRO A 85 -11.93 -12.29 2.34
CA PRO A 85 -13.08 -11.41 2.54
C PRO A 85 -13.41 -11.19 4.01
N MET A 86 -13.29 -12.22 4.85
CA MET A 86 -13.60 -12.11 6.28
C MET A 86 -12.63 -11.16 6.97
N LEU A 87 -11.33 -11.29 6.69
CA LEU A 87 -10.32 -10.39 7.24
C LEU A 87 -10.48 -8.95 6.73
N ARG A 88 -10.89 -8.75 5.46
CA ARG A 88 -11.20 -7.41 4.93
C ARG A 88 -12.39 -6.77 5.65
N ASP A 89 -13.42 -7.54 5.97
CA ASP A 89 -14.56 -7.05 6.75
C ASP A 89 -14.14 -6.65 8.18
N GLU A 90 -13.28 -7.44 8.83
CA GLU A 90 -12.73 -7.08 10.15
C GLU A 90 -11.88 -5.80 10.11
N LEU A 91 -11.11 -5.61 9.02
CA LEU A 91 -10.27 -4.42 8.81
C LEU A 91 -11.08 -3.12 8.69
N VAL A 92 -12.38 -3.18 8.36
CA VAL A 92 -13.28 -2.01 8.42
C VAL A 92 -13.30 -1.42 9.83
N GLY A 93 -13.34 -2.26 10.86
CA GLY A 93 -13.32 -1.85 12.26
C GLY A 93 -11.97 -1.26 12.70
N ALA A 94 -10.86 -1.72 12.11
CA ALA A 94 -9.54 -1.12 12.29
C ALA A 94 -9.40 0.22 11.57
N CYS A 95 -10.11 0.41 10.45
CA CYS A 95 -10.17 1.65 9.68
C CYS A 95 -11.34 2.56 10.10
N ASN A 96 -11.78 2.50 11.36
CA ASN A 96 -12.80 3.39 11.93
C ASN A 96 -14.11 3.45 11.12
N GLY A 97 -14.57 2.30 10.62
CA GLY A 97 -15.87 2.19 9.94
C GLY A 97 -15.86 2.55 8.45
N GLN A 98 -14.69 2.73 7.84
CA GLN A 98 -14.58 3.00 6.40
C GLN A 98 -14.94 1.76 5.57
N SER A 99 -16.22 1.60 5.23
CA SER A 99 -16.80 0.43 4.55
C SER A 99 -16.12 0.05 3.23
N MET A 100 -15.53 1.02 2.52
CA MET A 100 -14.77 0.81 1.29
C MET A 100 -13.61 -0.20 1.44
N VAL A 101 -13.15 -0.44 2.67
CA VAL A 101 -12.14 -1.46 3.01
C VAL A 101 -12.67 -2.88 2.81
N GLY A 102 -13.90 -3.15 3.23
CA GLY A 102 -14.58 -4.45 3.03
C GLY A 102 -15.13 -4.62 1.62
N GLU A 103 -15.44 -3.51 0.93
CA GLU A 103 -15.90 -3.53 -0.48
C GLU A 103 -14.77 -3.91 -1.45
N ALA A 104 -13.56 -3.40 -1.23
CA ALA A 104 -12.44 -3.59 -2.15
C ALA A 104 -11.92 -5.04 -2.15
N PRO A 105 -11.71 -5.68 -3.32
CA PRO A 105 -11.28 -7.07 -3.42
C PRO A 105 -9.87 -7.36 -2.87
N ALA A 106 -9.08 -6.32 -2.59
CA ALA A 106 -7.80 -6.44 -1.90
C ALA A 106 -7.54 -5.25 -0.97
N PHE A 107 -6.72 -5.48 0.05
CA PHE A 107 -6.23 -4.47 0.97
C PHE A 107 -4.71 -4.59 1.10
N LEU A 108 -4.02 -3.45 1.06
CA LEU A 108 -2.58 -3.35 1.13
C LEU A 108 -2.19 -2.62 2.41
N ALA A 109 -1.22 -3.16 3.14
CA ALA A 109 -0.56 -2.50 4.26
C ALA A 109 0.95 -2.47 4.08
N VAL A 110 1.56 -1.30 4.36
CA VAL A 110 3.00 -1.09 4.42
C VAL A 110 3.40 -0.95 5.87
N CYS A 111 4.26 -1.86 6.32
CA CYS A 111 4.79 -1.89 7.67
C CYS A 111 6.27 -1.50 7.64
N SER A 112 6.71 -0.72 8.63
CA SER A 112 8.12 -0.51 8.93
C SER A 112 8.60 -1.58 9.89
N THR A 113 9.73 -2.21 9.58
CA THR A 113 10.39 -3.19 10.48
C THR A 113 11.48 -2.56 11.35
N ALA A 114 11.95 -1.37 10.97
CA ALA A 114 12.92 -0.59 11.72
C ALA A 114 12.96 0.85 11.20
N GLY A 115 13.13 1.81 12.11
CA GLY A 115 13.28 3.22 11.80
C GLY A 115 14.58 3.81 12.36
N SER A 116 15.00 4.94 11.81
CA SER A 116 16.03 5.79 12.38
C SER A 116 15.68 7.25 12.16
N ILE A 117 16.34 8.15 12.89
CA ILE A 117 16.25 9.59 12.64
C ILE A 117 17.38 9.99 11.69
N MET A 118 17.03 10.65 10.59
CA MET A 118 17.98 11.20 9.64
C MET A 118 18.70 12.43 10.25
N PRO A 119 19.87 12.84 9.71
CA PRO A 119 20.59 14.02 10.22
C PRO A 119 19.76 15.32 10.23
N ASN A 120 18.73 15.42 9.40
CA ASN A 120 17.80 16.56 9.37
C ASN A 120 16.63 16.43 10.37
N GLY A 121 16.67 15.46 11.29
CA GLY A 121 15.66 15.24 12.32
C GLY A 121 14.42 14.45 11.88
N GLN A 122 14.31 14.08 10.60
CA GLN A 122 13.13 13.39 10.09
C GLN A 122 13.21 11.86 10.27
N PRO A 123 12.11 11.19 10.65
CA PRO A 123 12.08 9.75 10.79
C PRO A 123 12.08 9.04 9.42
N THR A 124 12.93 8.03 9.24
CA THR A 124 13.03 7.28 7.97
C THR A 124 11.80 6.43 7.67
N ALA A 125 11.20 5.82 8.71
CA ALA A 125 10.11 4.86 8.56
C ALA A 125 8.87 5.41 7.81
N PRO A 126 8.27 6.55 8.22
CA PRO A 126 7.14 7.12 7.50
C PRO A 126 7.48 7.62 6.10
N ILE A 127 8.70 8.12 5.90
CA ILE A 127 9.15 8.63 4.60
C ILE A 127 9.30 7.47 3.59
N ASP A 128 10.08 6.45 3.95
CA ASP A 128 10.31 5.28 3.09
C ASP A 128 8.98 4.60 2.73
N ALA A 129 8.10 4.40 3.72
CA ALA A 129 6.78 3.79 3.49
C ALA A 129 5.89 4.66 2.58
N ALA A 130 5.90 5.98 2.73
CA ALA A 130 5.11 6.87 1.90
C ALA A 130 5.59 6.90 0.44
N ILE A 131 6.90 6.85 0.22
CA ILE A 131 7.48 6.75 -1.14
C ILE A 131 7.07 5.41 -1.77
N ALA A 132 7.29 4.29 -1.07
CA ALA A 132 6.94 2.97 -1.56
C ALA A 132 5.43 2.86 -1.87
N MET A 133 4.58 3.33 -0.95
CA MET A 133 3.14 3.35 -1.15
C MET A 133 2.74 4.21 -2.36
N THR A 134 3.36 5.37 -2.55
CA THR A 134 3.08 6.22 -3.72
C THR A 134 3.42 5.53 -5.04
N TYR A 135 4.54 4.82 -5.12
CA TYR A 135 4.90 4.02 -6.30
C TYR A 135 3.83 2.95 -6.58
N MET A 136 3.39 2.24 -5.55
CA MET A 136 2.34 1.23 -5.65
C MET A 136 1.00 1.83 -6.11
N LEU A 137 0.60 2.97 -5.57
CA LEU A 137 -0.67 3.61 -5.94
C LEU A 137 -0.65 4.22 -7.35
N LEU A 138 0.49 4.73 -7.82
CA LEU A 138 0.65 5.15 -9.21
C LEU A 138 0.61 3.95 -10.16
N LYS A 139 1.25 2.83 -9.79
CA LYS A 139 1.18 1.61 -10.58
C LYS A 139 -0.24 1.05 -10.64
N ALA A 140 -0.98 1.10 -9.53
CA ALA A 140 -2.39 0.73 -9.51
C ALA A 140 -3.20 1.62 -10.48
N ALA A 141 -2.99 2.95 -10.45
CA ALA A 141 -3.67 3.87 -11.35
C ALA A 141 -3.37 3.58 -12.84
N GLU A 142 -2.11 3.33 -13.21
CA GLU A 142 -1.73 2.93 -14.59
C GLU A 142 -2.50 1.69 -15.07
N LEU A 143 -2.77 0.74 -14.16
CA LEU A 143 -3.51 -0.50 -14.43
C LEU A 143 -5.04 -0.33 -14.37
N GLY A 144 -5.54 0.89 -14.14
CA GLY A 144 -6.97 1.15 -13.94
C GLY A 144 -7.52 0.65 -12.60
N ILE A 145 -6.64 0.34 -11.65
CA ILE A 145 -7.00 -0.11 -10.30
C ILE A 145 -7.08 1.12 -9.38
N GLY A 146 -8.25 1.31 -8.80
CA GLY A 146 -8.52 2.34 -7.81
C GLY A 146 -7.84 2.05 -6.48
N SER A 147 -7.48 3.13 -5.78
CA SER A 147 -6.88 3.08 -4.44
C SER A 147 -7.32 4.26 -3.58
N CYS A 148 -7.18 4.14 -2.27
CA CYS A 148 -7.35 5.26 -1.35
C CYS A 148 -6.39 5.13 -0.17
N TRP A 149 -5.49 6.10 -0.03
CA TRP A 149 -4.69 6.22 1.18
C TRP A 149 -5.61 6.40 2.39
N ILE A 150 -5.48 5.52 3.40
CA ILE A 150 -6.19 5.63 4.66
C ILE A 150 -5.20 6.02 5.75
N GLY A 151 -5.34 7.23 6.29
CA GLY A 151 -4.62 7.67 7.49
C GLY A 151 -5.42 7.47 8.78
N ASN A 152 -6.73 7.30 8.68
CA ASN A 152 -7.61 7.13 9.84
C ASN A 152 -7.80 5.65 10.17
N PHE A 153 -6.82 5.04 10.84
CA PHE A 153 -6.89 3.66 11.31
C PHE A 153 -6.25 3.50 12.70
N SER A 154 -6.65 2.47 13.44
CA SER A 154 -6.09 2.11 14.74
C SER A 154 -4.85 1.23 14.55
N GLN A 155 -3.69 1.72 14.99
CA GLN A 155 -2.44 0.96 14.94
C GLN A 155 -2.53 -0.37 15.68
N GLN A 156 -3.11 -0.36 16.88
CA GLN A 156 -3.24 -1.57 17.70
C GLN A 156 -4.13 -2.63 17.04
N LYS A 157 -5.32 -2.25 16.56
CA LYS A 157 -6.23 -3.19 15.88
C LYS A 157 -5.62 -3.73 14.60
N MET A 158 -4.98 -2.86 13.80
CA MET A 158 -4.31 -3.26 12.56
C MET A 158 -3.20 -4.28 12.82
N LYS A 159 -2.36 -4.04 13.84
CA LYS A 159 -1.29 -4.98 14.21
C LYS A 159 -1.83 -6.33 14.66
N SER A 160 -2.90 -6.32 15.46
CA SER A 160 -3.56 -7.55 15.92
C SER A 160 -4.12 -8.38 14.76
N LEU A 161 -4.87 -7.75 13.84
CA LEU A 161 -5.51 -8.43 12.72
C LEU A 161 -4.50 -8.94 11.68
N LEU A 162 -3.42 -8.20 11.46
CA LEU A 162 -2.40 -8.54 10.47
C LEU A 162 -1.20 -9.30 11.07
N CYS A 163 -1.26 -9.69 12.34
CA CYS A 163 -0.18 -10.37 13.06
C CYS A 163 1.17 -9.62 12.97
N VAL A 164 1.14 -8.29 13.02
CA VAL A 164 2.35 -7.44 12.96
C VAL A 164 2.98 -7.39 14.35
N PRO A 165 4.27 -7.72 14.50
CA PRO A 165 4.91 -7.78 15.81
C PRO A 165 5.04 -6.41 16.47
N ASP A 166 5.22 -6.39 17.79
CA ASP A 166 5.27 -5.15 18.58
C ASP A 166 6.36 -4.17 18.13
N MET A 167 7.51 -4.70 17.71
CA MET A 167 8.64 -3.92 17.19
C MET A 167 8.39 -3.25 15.82
N ALA A 168 7.36 -3.67 15.08
CA ALA A 168 7.02 -3.15 13.77
C ALA A 168 5.81 -2.21 13.85
N GLU A 169 5.70 -1.32 12.85
CA GLU A 169 4.62 -0.33 12.77
C GLU A 169 3.91 -0.45 11.43
N VAL A 170 2.59 -0.40 11.42
CA VAL A 170 1.84 -0.17 10.20
C VAL A 170 1.85 1.34 9.91
N ILE A 171 2.23 1.73 8.70
CA ILE A 171 2.50 3.13 8.36
C ILE A 171 1.50 3.66 7.34
N ALA A 172 1.21 2.87 6.31
CA ALA A 172 0.31 3.26 5.24
C ALA A 172 -0.56 2.07 4.84
N VAL A 173 -1.85 2.31 4.63
CA VAL A 173 -2.77 1.28 4.15
C VAL A 173 -3.68 1.80 3.04
N SER A 174 -4.12 0.91 2.16
CA SER A 174 -5.09 1.23 1.11
C SER A 174 -5.89 0.01 0.68
N PRO A 175 -7.22 0.14 0.54
CA PRO A 175 -7.99 -0.75 -0.33
C PRO A 175 -7.53 -0.63 -1.78
N LEU A 176 -7.65 -1.72 -2.53
CA LEU A 176 -7.36 -1.81 -3.96
C LEU A 176 -8.52 -2.52 -4.65
N GLY A 177 -8.98 -1.97 -5.77
CA GLY A 177 -10.07 -2.55 -6.55
C GLY A 177 -10.38 -1.75 -7.80
N TYR A 178 -11.12 -2.34 -8.76
CA TYR A 178 -11.61 -1.57 -9.90
C TYR A 178 -12.69 -0.58 -9.44
N PRO A 179 -12.64 0.70 -9.87
CA PRO A 179 -13.59 1.71 -9.42
C PRO A 179 -15.03 1.39 -9.84
N ALA A 180 -15.97 1.44 -8.89
CA ALA A 180 -17.42 1.43 -9.18
C ALA A 180 -18.01 2.86 -9.23
N ALA A 181 -17.20 3.87 -8.92
CA ALA A 181 -17.51 5.28 -9.09
C ALA A 181 -16.24 6.03 -9.41
N GLU A 182 -16.36 7.18 -10.09
CA GLU A 182 -15.19 7.96 -10.49
C GLU A 182 -14.45 8.60 -9.31
N GLY A 183 -15.03 8.67 -8.12
CA GLY A 183 -14.43 9.35 -6.97
C GLY A 183 -14.52 10.88 -7.10
N ASN A 184 -14.19 11.58 -6.00
CA ASN A 184 -14.41 13.02 -5.94
C ASN A 184 -13.37 13.81 -6.73
N GLU A 185 -13.80 14.92 -7.30
CA GLU A 185 -12.90 15.94 -7.83
C GLU A 185 -11.95 16.47 -6.77
N ARG A 186 -10.81 16.95 -7.25
CA ARG A 186 -9.70 17.36 -6.42
C ARG A 186 -9.37 18.81 -6.69
N VAL A 187 -9.76 19.67 -5.76
CA VAL A 187 -9.29 21.04 -5.74
C VAL A 187 -7.84 21.05 -5.24
N ARG A 188 -6.98 21.85 -5.89
CA ARG A 188 -5.61 22.13 -5.48
C ARG A 188 -5.50 23.62 -5.20
N LYS A 189 -4.64 23.96 -4.25
CA LYS A 189 -4.23 25.35 -4.06
C LYS A 189 -3.62 25.87 -5.37
N PRO A 190 -3.79 27.17 -5.70
CA PRO A 190 -3.10 27.80 -6.81
C PRO A 190 -1.59 27.55 -6.74
N PHE A 191 -0.93 27.47 -7.90
CA PHE A 191 0.50 27.16 -8.00
C PHE A 191 1.35 28.09 -7.12
N ASP A 192 1.11 29.40 -7.21
CA ASP A 192 1.89 30.42 -6.50
C ASP A 192 1.62 30.45 -4.98
N GLU A 193 0.57 29.78 -4.48
CA GLU A 193 0.32 29.69 -3.03
C GLU A 193 1.25 28.66 -2.36
N VAL A 194 1.71 27.65 -3.11
CA VAL A 194 2.50 26.53 -2.56
C VAL A 194 3.88 26.39 -3.19
N VAL A 195 4.19 27.19 -4.21
CA VAL A 195 5.48 27.18 -4.90
C VAL A 195 6.18 28.52 -4.73
N CYS A 196 7.38 28.47 -4.15
CA CYS A 196 8.28 29.62 -4.05
C CYS A 196 9.57 29.34 -4.83
N PHE A 197 9.99 30.28 -5.68
CA PHE A 197 11.31 30.21 -6.32
C PHE A 197 12.37 30.87 -5.42
N GLY A 198 13.44 30.12 -5.13
CA GLY A 198 14.61 30.59 -4.37
C GLY A 198 14.48 30.38 -2.85
N ARG A 199 13.62 31.15 -2.17
CA ARG A 199 13.46 31.12 -0.70
C ARG A 199 12.00 30.91 -0.32
N TYR A 200 11.76 30.37 0.87
CA TYR A 200 10.42 30.31 1.48
C TYR A 200 9.81 31.71 1.57
N ARG A 201 8.52 31.83 1.28
CA ARG A 201 7.72 33.05 1.39
C ARG A 201 6.39 32.70 2.02
N ASP A 202 5.93 33.57 2.90
CA ASP A 202 4.59 33.52 3.50
C ASP A 202 3.52 34.01 2.50
#